data_AF-A0A089PA15-F1
#
_entry.id   AF-A0A089PA15-F1
#
_cell.length_a   1.000
_cell.length_b   1.000
_cell.length_c   1.000
_cell.angle_alpha   90.00
_cell.angle_beta   90.00
_cell.angle_gamma   90.00
#
_symmetry.space_group_name_H-M   'P 1'
#
loop_
_entity.id
_entity.type
_entity.pdbx_description
1 polymer ?
#
loop_
_entity_poly.entity_id
_entity_poly.type
_entity_poly.pdbx_seq_one_letter_code
_entity_poly.pdbx_strand_id
1 'polypeptide(L)'
;MPTKKRRVGFIPREEVMRIIDKLSIENNLSNSKIISILVEEALSTRGIFNKKNGKIAQAYQFNKYNSQNISDNSVNLIDNDKFPINTKLGNHFNPSNSTHHNESNHESFDLQTYKKFLSFLKFQEMIDKYNT
;
A
#
# COMPACT_ATOMS: atom_id res chain seq x y z
N MET A 1 16.33 0.90 30.16
CA MET A 1 15.34 1.78 30.80
C MET A 1 13.97 1.48 30.15
N PRO A 2 12.90 1.19 30.90
CA PRO A 2 11.59 0.93 30.30
C PRO A 2 11.13 2.17 29.53
N THR A 3 10.80 2.02 28.27
CA THR A 3 10.23 3.12 27.46
C THR A 3 8.82 3.44 27.93
N LYS A 4 8.40 4.71 27.82
CA LYS A 4 7.03 5.14 28.18
C LYS A 4 6.02 4.47 27.24
N LYS A 5 5.37 3.39 27.68
CA LYS A 5 4.29 2.73 26.93
C LYS A 5 3.06 3.66 26.85
N ARG A 6 2.50 3.82 25.64
CA ARG A 6 1.24 4.56 25.42
C ARG A 6 0.08 3.58 25.25
N ARG A 7 -1.10 3.90 25.78
CA ARG A 7 -2.33 3.12 25.58
C ARG A 7 -3.06 3.61 24.32
N VAL A 8 -3.66 2.69 23.58
CA VAL A 8 -4.49 3.00 22.42
C VAL A 8 -5.95 2.94 22.87
N GLY A 9 -6.73 4.00 22.66
CA GLY A 9 -8.14 4.08 23.04
C GLY A 9 -9.11 3.48 22.02
N PHE A 10 -8.59 2.76 21.02
CA PHE A 10 -9.38 2.18 19.94
C PHE A 10 -9.70 0.72 20.25
N ILE A 11 -10.98 0.36 20.07
CA ILE A 11 -11.48 -1.00 20.30
C ILE A 11 -11.63 -1.70 18.94
N PRO A 12 -10.98 -2.86 18.72
CA PRO A 12 -11.15 -3.64 17.49
C PRO A 12 -12.58 -4.15 17.29
N ARG A 13 -12.90 -4.54 16.06
CA ARG A 13 -14.16 -5.25 15.75
C ARG A 13 -14.19 -6.61 16.46
N GLU A 14 -15.38 -7.09 16.77
CA GLU A 14 -15.61 -8.35 17.49
C GLU A 14 -14.87 -9.54 16.86
N GLU A 15 -14.98 -9.71 15.53
CA GLU A 15 -14.29 -10.79 14.82
C GLU A 15 -12.76 -10.71 14.93
N VAL A 16 -12.22 -9.50 14.85
CA VAL A 16 -10.78 -9.27 14.98
C VAL A 16 -10.33 -9.60 16.41
N MET A 17 -11.15 -9.24 17.40
CA MET A 17 -10.87 -9.57 18.80
C MET A 17 -10.83 -11.08 19.03
N ARG A 18 -11.80 -11.83 18.49
CA ARG A 18 -11.81 -13.30 18.56
C ARG A 18 -10.56 -13.93 17.95
N ILE A 19 -10.09 -13.41 16.81
CA ILE A 19 -8.86 -13.88 16.18
C ILE A 19 -7.64 -13.57 17.06
N ILE A 20 -7.58 -12.38 17.66
CA ILE A 20 -6.49 -12.01 18.59
C ILE A 20 -6.48 -12.93 19.81
N ASP A 21 -7.64 -13.21 20.41
CA ASP A 21 -7.74 -14.09 21.58
C ASP A 21 -7.32 -15.52 21.23
N LYS A 22 -7.72 -16.03 20.07
CA LYS A 22 -7.27 -17.33 19.56
C LYS A 22 -5.74 -17.38 19.40
N LEU A 23 -5.15 -16.37 18.76
CA LEU A 23 -3.69 -16.27 18.58
C LEU A 23 -2.95 -16.13 19.90
N SER A 24 -3.53 -15.41 20.87
CA SER A 24 -2.99 -15.25 22.22
C SER A 24 -2.85 -16.60 22.92
N ILE A 25 -3.90 -17.42 22.85
CA ILE A 25 -3.92 -18.77 23.45
C ILE A 25 -2.92 -19.69 22.74
N GLU A 26 -2.95 -19.72 21.40
CA GLU A 26 -2.07 -20.59 20.59
C GLU A 26 -0.58 -20.29 20.80
N ASN A 27 -0.22 -19.01 20.96
CA ASN A 27 1.18 -18.59 21.06
C ASN A 27 1.64 -18.34 22.51
N ASN A 28 0.76 -18.46 23.51
CA ASN A 28 1.01 -18.12 24.91
C ASN A 28 1.58 -16.69 25.07
N LEU A 29 1.02 -15.74 24.33
CA LEU A 29 1.39 -14.32 24.37
C LEU A 29 0.19 -13.49 24.76
N SER A 30 0.39 -12.37 25.47
CA SER A 30 -0.73 -11.49 25.77
C SER A 30 -1.31 -10.81 24.52
N ASN A 31 -2.60 -10.49 24.55
CA ASN A 31 -3.28 -9.74 23.48
C ASN A 31 -2.52 -8.49 23.05
N SER A 32 -2.00 -7.70 23.99
CA SER A 32 -1.22 -6.50 23.65
C SER A 32 0.06 -6.80 22.86
N LYS A 33 0.69 -7.95 23.14
CA LYS A 33 1.91 -8.38 22.44
C LYS A 33 1.58 -8.92 21.05
N ILE A 34 0.52 -9.72 20.91
CA ILE A 34 -0.01 -10.14 19.60
C ILE A 34 -0.31 -8.92 18.73
N ILE A 35 -1.04 -7.94 19.26
CA ILE A 35 -1.37 -6.70 18.53
C ILE A 35 -0.11 -5.96 18.08
N SER A 36 0.89 -5.87 18.95
CA SER A 36 2.15 -5.19 18.62
C SER A 36 2.88 -5.86 17.46
N ILE A 37 2.94 -7.20 17.46
CA ILE A 37 3.53 -7.99 16.37
C ILE A 37 2.76 -7.76 15.07
N LEU A 38 1.43 -7.88 15.09
CA LEU A 38 0.59 -7.70 13.91
C LEU A 38 0.74 -6.28 13.31
N VAL A 39 0.85 -5.26 14.16
CA VAL A 39 1.08 -3.88 13.72
C VAL A 39 2.45 -3.74 13.04
N GLU A 40 3.51 -4.29 13.63
CA GLU A 40 4.85 -4.28 13.02
C GLU A 40 4.86 -4.99 11.66
N GLU A 41 4.19 -6.14 11.56
CA GLU A 41 4.09 -6.90 10.32
C GLU A 41 3.31 -6.16 9.24
N ALA A 42 2.16 -5.56 9.59
CA ALA A 42 1.40 -4.75 8.65
C ALA A 42 2.20 -3.53 8.16
N LEU A 43 2.96 -2.87 9.04
CA LEU A 43 3.84 -1.76 8.66
C LEU A 43 5.01 -2.22 7.78
N SER A 44 5.51 -3.44 7.99
CA SER A 44 6.53 -4.04 7.14
C SER A 44 6.01 -4.40 5.76
N THR A 45 4.83 -5.01 5.66
CA THR A 45 4.17 -5.31 4.38
C THR A 45 3.92 -4.05 3.57
N ARG A 46 3.61 -2.92 4.24
CA ARG A 46 3.46 -1.61 3.60
C ARG A 46 4.78 -0.94 3.18
N GLY A 47 5.93 -1.53 3.50
CA GLY A 47 7.24 -0.94 3.23
C GLY A 47 7.57 0.28 4.08
N ILE A 48 6.87 0.49 5.20
CA ILE A 48 7.06 1.63 6.12
C ILE A 48 8.06 1.27 7.23
N PHE A 49 8.04 0.01 7.67
CA PHE A 49 8.88 -0.48 8.76
C PHE A 49 9.77 -1.64 8.28
N ASN A 50 11.04 -1.64 8.64
CA ASN A 50 11.92 -2.76 8.36
C ASN A 50 12.04 -3.66 9.60
N LYS A 51 11.36 -4.82 9.58
CA LYS A 51 11.39 -5.84 10.64
C LYS A 51 12.81 -6.33 10.98
N LYS A 52 13.72 -6.40 10.00
CA LYS A 52 15.10 -6.86 10.23
C LYS A 52 15.92 -5.84 11.02
N ASN A 53 15.66 -4.55 10.78
CA ASN A 53 16.50 -3.46 11.28
C ASN A 53 15.87 -2.75 12.48
N GLY A 54 14.59 -3.01 12.78
CA GLY A 54 13.82 -2.33 13.83
C GLY A 54 13.64 -0.82 13.57
N LYS A 55 13.87 -0.36 12.34
CA LYS A 55 13.86 1.05 11.94
C LYS A 55 12.84 1.29 10.84
N ILE A 56 12.39 2.54 10.73
CA ILE A 56 11.55 3.01 9.62
C ILE A 56 12.32 2.75 8.32
N ALA A 57 11.63 2.25 7.30
CA ALA A 57 12.19 2.03 5.98
C ALA A 57 12.63 3.37 5.37
N GLN A 58 13.86 3.43 4.85
CA GLN A 58 14.46 4.65 4.31
C GLN A 58 13.59 5.29 3.22
N ALA A 59 12.94 4.49 2.37
CA ALA A 59 12.01 4.98 1.34
C ALA A 59 10.83 5.77 1.91
N TYR A 60 10.30 5.40 3.08
CA TYR A 60 9.24 6.15 3.74
C TYR A 60 9.76 7.47 4.33
N GLN A 61 10.99 7.48 4.84
CA GLN A 61 11.63 8.72 5.32
C GLN A 61 11.84 9.71 4.16
N PHE A 62 12.40 9.26 3.03
CA PHE A 62 12.64 10.11 1.86
C PHE A 62 11.34 10.73 1.29
N ASN A 63 10.26 9.96 1.18
CA ASN A 63 8.97 10.49 0.75
C ASN A 63 8.39 11.52 1.74
N LYS A 64 8.56 11.31 3.04
CA LYS A 64 8.13 12.29 4.05
C LYS A 64 8.90 13.61 3.96
N TYR A 65 10.23 13.56 3.79
CA TYR A 65 11.03 14.78 3.64
C TYR A 65 10.68 15.57 2.37
N ASN A 66 10.43 14.88 1.26
CA ASN A 66 9.99 15.55 0.03
C ASN A 66 8.56 16.11 0.15
N SER A 67 7.63 15.37 0.76
CA SER A 67 6.27 15.84 1.02
C SER A 67 6.22 17.06 1.95
N GLN A 68 7.04 17.09 3.00
CA GLN A 68 7.10 18.20 3.95
C GLN A 68 7.69 19.47 3.30
N ASN A 69 8.69 19.33 2.43
CA ASN A 69 9.25 20.46 1.67
C ASN A 69 8.31 20.97 0.56
N ILE A 70 7.34 20.16 0.12
CA ILE A 70 6.33 20.57 -0.87
C ILE A 70 5.13 21.23 -0.20
N SER A 71 4.74 20.82 1.02
CA SER A 71 3.57 21.42 1.72
C SER A 71 3.81 22.87 2.13
N ASP A 72 5.05 23.22 2.48
CA ASP A 72 5.37 24.55 3.03
C ASP A 72 5.44 25.65 1.94
N ASN A 73 5.37 25.30 0.65
CA ASN A 73 5.35 26.24 -0.47
C ASN A 73 4.02 26.24 -1.26
N SER A 74 2.99 25.51 -0.82
CA SER A 74 1.72 25.42 -1.56
C SER A 74 0.67 26.44 -1.08
N VAL A 75 1.01 27.72 -1.14
CA VAL A 75 0.02 28.80 -1.27
C VAL A 75 0.25 29.44 -2.64
N ASN A 76 -0.74 29.24 -3.52
CA ASN A 76 -0.86 29.74 -4.89
C ASN A 76 -0.10 28.97 -5.97
N LEU A 77 -0.81 28.07 -6.66
CA LEU A 77 -0.72 28.08 -8.12
C LEU A 77 -2.08 27.74 -8.72
N ILE A 78 -2.78 28.81 -9.08
CA ILE A 78 -3.90 28.83 -10.02
C ILE A 78 -3.32 28.73 -11.44
N ASP A 79 -4.07 28.00 -12.27
CA ASP A 79 -4.13 27.97 -13.73
C ASP A 79 -3.04 27.29 -14.58
N ASN A 80 -3.53 26.25 -15.26
CA ASN A 80 -3.37 25.97 -16.70
C ASN A 80 -1.97 26.18 -17.30
N ASP A 81 -1.24 25.08 -17.51
CA ASP A 81 -0.75 24.74 -18.86
C ASP A 81 -0.07 23.36 -18.92
N LYS A 82 -0.64 22.50 -19.80
CA LYS A 82 0.04 21.55 -20.69
C LYS A 82 1.13 20.64 -20.09
N PHE A 83 0.73 19.45 -19.64
CA PHE A 83 1.66 18.32 -19.40
C PHE A 83 2.19 17.74 -20.73
N PRO A 84 3.51 17.72 -21.00
CA PRO A 84 4.07 16.89 -22.05
C PRO A 84 4.45 15.52 -21.48
N ILE A 85 3.67 14.50 -21.82
CA ILE A 85 3.97 13.10 -21.52
C ILE A 85 5.16 12.68 -22.39
N ASN A 86 6.31 12.39 -21.78
CA ASN A 86 7.47 11.81 -22.46
C ASN A 86 7.40 10.27 -22.44
N THR A 87 6.81 9.71 -23.50
CA THR A 87 6.92 8.28 -23.85
C THR A 87 8.34 7.93 -24.31
N LYS A 88 9.17 7.37 -23.42
CA LYS A 88 10.30 6.49 -23.80
C LYS A 88 10.45 5.35 -22.79
N LEU A 89 9.73 4.27 -23.05
CA LEU A 89 9.84 2.97 -22.40
C LEU A 89 11.12 2.27 -22.91
N GLY A 90 12.17 2.30 -22.10
CA GLY A 90 13.41 1.55 -22.32
C GLY A 90 13.24 0.12 -21.82
N ASN A 91 13.16 -0.83 -22.75
CA ASN A 91 13.16 -2.26 -22.45
C ASN A 91 14.56 -2.70 -22.02
N HIS A 92 14.74 -3.08 -20.75
CA HIS A 92 15.87 -3.93 -20.35
C HIS A 92 15.42 -4.91 -19.26
N PHE A 93 14.81 -6.01 -19.69
CA PHE A 93 14.60 -7.19 -18.86
C PHE A 93 15.87 -8.05 -18.91
N ASN A 94 16.54 -8.25 -17.77
CA ASN A 94 17.51 -9.33 -17.60
C ASN A 94 16.90 -10.38 -16.67
N PRO A 95 16.71 -11.63 -17.10
CA PRO A 95 16.33 -12.72 -16.21
C PRO A 95 17.61 -13.35 -15.63
N SER A 96 17.87 -13.15 -14.34
CA SER A 96 18.90 -13.93 -13.63
C SER A 96 18.24 -14.86 -12.62
N ASN A 97 18.39 -16.14 -12.91
CA ASN A 97 17.94 -17.33 -12.19
C ASN A 97 18.08 -17.24 -10.67
N SER A 98 16.98 -17.40 -9.93
CA SER A 98 17.03 -18.01 -8.59
C SER A 98 15.81 -18.90 -8.36
N THR A 99 16.08 -20.17 -8.16
CA THR A 99 15.11 -21.21 -7.84
C THR A 99 14.80 -21.15 -6.35
N HIS A 100 13.62 -20.66 -5.96
CA HIS A 100 12.84 -21.24 -4.86
C HIS A 100 11.44 -20.62 -4.78
N HIS A 101 10.44 -21.50 -4.86
CA HIS A 101 9.02 -21.36 -4.47
C HIS A 101 8.42 -19.96 -4.41
N ASN A 102 7.57 -19.63 -5.38
CA ASN A 102 6.39 -18.81 -5.13
C ASN A 102 5.22 -19.41 -5.89
N GLU A 103 4.28 -19.93 -5.11
CA GLU A 103 2.95 -20.34 -5.54
C GLU A 103 2.31 -19.13 -6.25
N SER A 104 2.23 -19.22 -7.56
CA SER A 104 1.65 -18.17 -8.39
C SER A 104 0.15 -18.16 -8.17
N ASN A 105 -0.32 -17.30 -7.26
CA ASN A 105 -1.60 -16.62 -7.47
C ASN A 105 -1.40 -15.65 -8.64
N HIS A 106 -1.13 -16.20 -9.83
CA HIS A 106 -1.38 -15.51 -11.07
C HIS A 106 -2.91 -15.41 -11.10
N GLU A 107 -3.43 -14.31 -10.56
CA GLU A 107 -4.74 -13.82 -10.91
C GLU A 107 -4.68 -13.64 -12.44
N SER A 108 -5.06 -14.71 -13.15
CA SER A 108 -4.94 -14.80 -14.59
C SER A 108 -5.67 -13.59 -15.12
N PHE A 109 -4.95 -12.68 -15.78
CA PHE A 109 -5.51 -11.43 -16.28
C PHE A 109 -6.84 -11.74 -16.95
N ASP A 110 -7.94 -11.32 -16.33
CA ASP A 110 -9.27 -11.70 -16.79
C ASP A 110 -9.59 -10.84 -18.01
N LEU A 111 -9.22 -11.39 -19.16
CA LEU A 111 -9.44 -10.79 -20.47
C LEU A 111 -10.92 -10.47 -20.69
N GLN A 112 -11.84 -11.20 -20.05
CA GLN A 112 -13.26 -10.93 -20.11
C GLN A 112 -13.61 -9.63 -19.37
N THR A 113 -13.07 -9.45 -18.16
CA THR A 113 -13.25 -8.20 -17.39
C THR A 113 -12.62 -7.00 -18.09
N TYR A 114 -11.43 -7.16 -18.66
CA TYR A 114 -10.79 -6.09 -19.44
C TYR A 114 -11.62 -5.65 -20.66
N LYS A 115 -12.20 -6.60 -21.40
CA LYS A 115 -13.11 -6.30 -22.52
C LYS A 115 -14.38 -5.57 -22.08
N LYS A 116 -14.96 -5.95 -20.93
CA LYS A 116 -16.12 -5.26 -20.34
C LYS A 116 -15.76 -3.81 -19.98
N PHE A 117 -14.60 -3.60 -19.37
CA PHE A 117 -14.12 -2.26 -19.01
C PHE A 117 -13.91 -1.36 -20.24
N LEU A 118 -13.29 -1.86 -21.32
CA LEU A 118 -13.16 -1.10 -22.57
C LEU A 118 -14.52 -0.71 -23.18
N SER A 119 -15.51 -1.62 -23.10
CA SER A 119 -16.86 -1.35 -23.59
C SER A 119 -17.55 -0.25 -22.78
N PHE A 120 -17.34 -0.23 -21.46
CA PHE A 120 -17.84 0.81 -20.57
C PHE A 120 -17.24 2.18 -20.90
N LEU A 121 -15.92 2.28 -21.09
CA LEU A 121 -15.27 3.55 -21.46
C LEU A 121 -15.81 4.10 -22.79
N LYS A 122 -16.02 3.23 -23.78
CA LYS A 122 -16.61 3.61 -25.07
C LYS A 122 -18.05 4.11 -24.92
N PHE A 123 -18.83 3.47 -24.05
CA PHE A 123 -20.19 3.91 -23.75
C PHE A 123 -20.19 5.31 -23.11
N GLN A 124 -19.28 5.56 -22.17
CA GLN A 124 -19.15 6.86 -21.51
C GLN A 124 -18.81 7.97 -22.53
N GLU A 125 -17.85 7.71 -23.41
CA GLU A 125 -17.50 8.64 -24.49
C GLU A 125 -18.68 8.90 -25.45
N MET A 126 -19.53 7.88 -25.72
CA MET A 126 -20.74 8.07 -26.50
C MET A 126 -21.75 8.97 -25.78
N ILE A 127 -22.03 8.72 -24.50
CA ILE A 127 -22.96 9.52 -23.70
C ILE A 127 -22.51 10.98 -23.64
N ASP A 128 -21.22 11.22 -23.40
CA ASP A 128 -20.65 12.56 -23.33
C ASP A 128 -20.83 13.34 -24.65
N LYS A 129 -20.76 12.65 -25.80
CA LYS A 129 -21.00 13.23 -27.13
C LYS A 129 -22.46 13.58 -27.41
N TYR A 130 -23.42 12.89 -26.81
CA TYR A 130 -24.85 13.17 -27.01
C TYR A 130 -25.40 14.20 -26.01
N ASN A 131 -24.72 14.39 -24.88
CA ASN A 131 -25.09 15.36 -23.85
C ASN A 131 -24.47 16.76 -24.07
N THR A 132 -23.77 16.97 -25.18
CA THR A 132 -23.24 18.27 -25.64
C THR A 132 -24.04 18.73 -26.86
#